data_AF-A0A0M0GYV4-F1
#
_entry.id   AF-A0A0M0GYV4-F1
#
_cell.length_a   1.000
_cell.length_b   1.000
_cell.length_c   1.000
_cell.angle_alpha   90.00
_cell.angle_beta   90.00
_cell.angle_gamma   90.00
#
_symmetry.space_group_name_H-M   'P 1'
#
loop_
_entity.id
_entity.type
_entity.pdbx_description
1 polymer ?
#
loop_
_entity_poly.entity_id
_entity_poly.type
_entity_poly.pdbx_seq_one_letter_code
_entity_poly.pdbx_strand_id
1 'polypeptide(L)'
;MNKTDTFNVVILIGSHPRHFYIAKKLYEVGLLKALVVEEREIFVPEPPTGLPDIDRKNFIRHFHDRNEAERRFFGEEKLKELPSDLPVLKVSLAELNSDKVKEWVLSHQPDHVLTYGVHKISDELLSSFPKYSWNIHGGLSPWYRGNITLFWPFYMLRPNWAGMTIHYLTAQLDGGAIVHHSVPELHRGDGVHDVACRAVVQVADDIVQILQQRAEGREFPGTTQKSSGKLFIGTDWHPQHLRVVYNLYNNDIVDRYLDEEIISPPPPLVTVL
;
A
#
# COMPACT_ATOMS: atom_id res chain seq x y z
N MET A 1 -3.21 34.61 -5.57
CA MET A 1 -2.38 33.40 -5.71
C MET A 1 -2.81 32.45 -4.61
N ASN A 2 -3.53 31.39 -4.95
CA ASN A 2 -3.90 30.37 -3.97
C ASN A 2 -2.62 29.64 -3.55
N LYS A 3 -2.43 29.40 -2.24
CA LYS A 3 -1.28 28.67 -1.69
C LYS A 3 -1.10 27.25 -2.29
N THR A 4 -2.11 26.74 -2.99
CA THR A 4 -2.10 25.43 -3.64
C THR A 4 -1.22 25.36 -4.89
N ASP A 5 -0.91 26.49 -5.56
CA ASP A 5 -0.09 26.47 -6.79
C ASP A 5 1.40 26.15 -6.55
N THR A 6 1.83 26.00 -5.29
CA THR A 6 3.24 25.78 -4.91
C THR A 6 3.50 24.49 -4.13
N PHE A 7 2.49 23.66 -3.83
CA PHE A 7 2.68 22.44 -3.02
C PHE A 7 2.97 21.23 -3.90
N ASN A 8 4.22 20.76 -3.88
CA ASN A 8 4.72 19.73 -4.78
C ASN A 8 4.86 18.38 -4.06
N VAL A 9 4.08 17.38 -4.50
CA VAL A 9 4.26 15.99 -4.08
C VAL A 9 5.06 15.24 -5.15
N VAL A 10 6.13 14.56 -4.73
CA VAL A 10 6.78 13.52 -5.54
C VAL A 10 6.48 12.17 -4.92
N ILE A 11 6.03 11.21 -5.71
CA ILE A 11 5.76 9.85 -5.22
C ILE A 11 6.65 8.82 -5.92
N LEU A 12 7.15 7.85 -5.16
CA LEU A 12 7.84 6.67 -5.66
C LEU A 12 6.88 5.48 -5.50
N ILE A 13 6.52 4.83 -6.60
CA ILE A 13 5.58 3.70 -6.60
C ILE A 13 6.19 2.44 -7.22
N GLY A 14 5.69 1.28 -6.83
CA GLY A 14 5.92 0.05 -7.61
C GLY A 14 5.06 0.01 -8.88
N SER A 15 5.39 -0.85 -9.83
CA SER A 15 4.71 -0.97 -11.14
C SER A 15 3.38 -1.76 -11.18
N HIS A 16 2.79 -2.14 -10.04
CA HIS A 16 1.49 -2.83 -9.98
C HIS A 16 0.28 -1.88 -10.06
N PRO A 17 -0.90 -2.34 -10.55
CA PRO A 17 -2.07 -1.50 -10.81
C PRO A 17 -2.50 -0.64 -9.62
N ARG A 18 -2.62 -1.24 -8.44
CA ARG A 18 -2.96 -0.53 -7.19
C ARG A 18 -2.06 0.66 -6.86
N HIS A 19 -0.77 0.65 -7.24
CA HIS A 19 0.11 1.77 -6.93
C HIS A 19 -0.09 2.94 -7.89
N PHE A 20 -0.38 2.65 -9.17
CA PHE A 20 -0.77 3.67 -10.15
C PHE A 20 -2.08 4.35 -9.78
N TYR A 21 -3.01 3.61 -9.16
CA TYR A 21 -4.28 4.17 -8.69
C TYR A 21 -4.06 5.37 -7.75
N ILE A 22 -3.19 5.24 -6.75
CA ILE A 22 -2.89 6.35 -5.83
C ILE A 22 -2.21 7.51 -6.56
N ALA A 23 -1.23 7.24 -7.41
CA ALA A 23 -0.57 8.29 -8.19
C ALA A 23 -1.56 9.07 -9.07
N LYS A 24 -2.50 8.37 -9.72
CA LYS A 24 -3.56 8.98 -10.51
C LYS A 24 -4.49 9.86 -9.67
N LYS A 25 -4.92 9.38 -8.51
CA LYS A 25 -5.76 10.17 -7.58
C LYS A 25 -5.08 11.46 -7.14
N LEU A 26 -3.77 11.42 -6.86
CA LEU A 26 -2.98 12.60 -6.52
C LEU A 26 -2.82 13.56 -7.72
N TYR A 27 -2.66 13.03 -8.93
CA TYR A 27 -2.59 13.84 -10.16
C TYR A 27 -3.92 14.54 -10.45
N GLU A 28 -5.05 13.83 -10.37
CA GLU A 28 -6.38 14.35 -10.68
C GLU A 28 -6.77 15.58 -9.82
N VAL A 29 -6.25 15.64 -8.59
CA VAL A 29 -6.47 16.77 -7.67
C VAL A 29 -5.35 17.82 -7.72
N GLY A 30 -4.40 17.69 -8.65
CA GLY A 30 -3.32 18.66 -8.88
C GLY A 30 -2.21 18.66 -7.84
N LEU A 31 -2.09 17.62 -7.01
CA LEU A 31 -1.03 17.52 -5.98
C LEU A 31 0.25 16.85 -6.50
N LEU A 32 0.13 15.93 -7.47
CA LEU A 32 1.28 15.16 -7.96
C LEU A 32 2.10 15.97 -8.96
N LYS A 33 3.37 16.23 -8.62
CA LYS A 33 4.31 16.95 -9.47
C LYS A 33 5.18 16.03 -10.33
N ALA A 34 5.62 14.91 -9.78
CA ALA A 34 6.49 13.97 -10.48
C ALA A 34 6.39 12.57 -9.87
N LEU A 35 6.64 11.55 -10.69
CA LEU A 35 6.52 10.15 -10.32
C LEU A 35 7.79 9.34 -10.61
N VAL A 36 8.26 8.56 -9.64
CA VAL A 36 9.20 7.46 -9.90
C VAL A 36 8.44 6.14 -9.90
N VAL A 37 8.70 5.28 -10.89
CA VAL A 37 8.11 3.94 -10.99
C VAL A 37 9.21 2.90 -10.91
N GLU A 38 9.20 2.11 -9.84
CA GLU A 38 10.02 0.91 -9.71
C GLU A 38 9.36 -0.28 -10.43
N GLU A 39 10.08 -0.92 -11.35
CA GLU A 39 9.65 -2.20 -11.92
C GLU A 39 9.65 -3.29 -10.81
N ARG A 40 8.50 -3.94 -10.63
CA ARG A 40 8.24 -4.92 -9.56
C ARG A 40 8.29 -6.32 -10.14
N GLU A 41 8.16 -7.30 -9.25
CA GLU A 41 7.98 -8.69 -9.64
C GLU A 41 6.78 -8.90 -10.58
N ILE A 42 6.72 -10.07 -11.23
CA ILE A 42 5.62 -10.41 -12.12
C ILE A 42 4.30 -10.38 -11.35
N PHE A 43 3.32 -9.62 -11.87
CA PHE A 43 2.05 -9.39 -11.20
C PHE A 43 1.18 -10.66 -11.09
N VAL A 44 1.27 -11.60 -12.03
CA VAL A 44 0.64 -12.93 -11.90
C VAL A 44 1.74 -13.98 -11.99
N PRO A 45 2.33 -14.39 -10.85
CA PRO A 45 3.42 -15.34 -10.84
C PRO A 45 2.94 -16.76 -11.13
N GLU A 46 3.85 -17.60 -11.62
CA GLU A 46 3.62 -19.04 -11.74
C GLU A 46 3.73 -19.75 -10.38
N PRO A 47 2.97 -20.82 -10.14
CA PRO A 47 3.11 -21.62 -8.92
C PRO A 47 4.51 -22.21 -8.77
N PRO A 48 5.10 -22.19 -7.55
CA PRO A 48 6.35 -22.88 -7.26
C PRO A 48 6.34 -24.36 -7.68
N THR A 49 7.50 -24.88 -8.06
CA THR A 49 7.67 -26.29 -8.41
C THR A 49 7.52 -27.17 -7.17
N GLY A 50 7.01 -28.40 -7.35
CA GLY A 50 6.88 -29.38 -6.26
C GLY A 50 5.73 -29.13 -5.26
N LEU A 51 4.85 -28.16 -5.52
CA LEU A 51 3.67 -27.96 -4.68
C LEU A 51 2.67 -29.13 -4.80
N PRO A 52 2.07 -29.58 -3.68
CA PRO A 52 0.90 -30.46 -3.73
C PRO A 52 -0.23 -29.84 -4.54
N ASP A 53 -1.05 -30.66 -5.21
CA ASP A 53 -2.11 -30.20 -6.12
C ASP A 53 -3.09 -29.20 -5.48
N ILE A 54 -3.44 -29.40 -4.20
CA ILE A 54 -4.32 -28.49 -3.47
C ILE A 54 -3.70 -27.10 -3.31
N ASP A 55 -2.41 -27.02 -3.00
CA ASP A 55 -1.70 -25.76 -2.80
C ASP A 55 -1.46 -25.08 -4.15
N ARG A 56 -1.18 -25.85 -5.21
CA ARG A 56 -1.07 -25.35 -6.57
C ARG A 56 -2.37 -24.70 -7.04
N LYS A 57 -3.51 -25.38 -6.84
CA LYS A 57 -4.85 -24.84 -7.19
C LYS A 57 -5.16 -23.57 -6.40
N ASN A 58 -4.88 -23.56 -5.10
CA ASN A 58 -5.07 -22.38 -4.26
C ASN A 58 -4.19 -21.21 -4.70
N PHE A 59 -2.92 -21.46 -5.05
CA PHE A 59 -2.01 -20.44 -5.55
C PHE A 59 -2.55 -19.81 -6.85
N ILE A 60 -2.94 -20.63 -7.82
CA ILE A 60 -3.53 -20.16 -9.08
C ILE A 60 -4.78 -19.31 -8.80
N ARG A 61 -5.71 -19.83 -7.98
CA ARG A 61 -6.92 -19.10 -7.57
C ARG A 61 -6.56 -17.76 -6.91
N HIS A 62 -5.59 -17.74 -6.00
CA HIS A 62 -5.20 -16.53 -5.27
C HIS A 62 -4.79 -15.39 -6.19
N PHE A 63 -3.89 -15.67 -7.14
CA PHE A 63 -3.38 -14.64 -8.04
C PHE A 63 -4.38 -14.30 -9.17
N HIS A 64 -5.20 -15.26 -9.58
CA HIS A 64 -6.34 -15.00 -10.46
C HIS A 64 -7.36 -14.05 -9.78
N ASP A 65 -7.80 -14.37 -8.57
CA ASP A 65 -8.78 -13.57 -7.82
C ASP A 65 -8.22 -12.17 -7.52
N ARG A 66 -6.91 -12.04 -7.27
CA ARG A 66 -6.25 -10.73 -7.14
C ARG A 66 -6.34 -9.93 -8.44
N ASN A 67 -5.99 -10.55 -9.57
CA ASN A 67 -6.02 -9.88 -10.86
C ASN A 67 -7.44 -9.41 -11.21
N GLU A 68 -8.45 -10.25 -10.98
CA GLU A 68 -9.85 -9.88 -11.19
C GLU A 68 -10.30 -8.75 -10.27
N ALA A 69 -9.96 -8.80 -8.97
CA ALA A 69 -10.28 -7.72 -8.04
C ALA A 69 -9.59 -6.41 -8.45
N GLU A 70 -8.28 -6.40 -8.69
CA GLU A 70 -7.56 -5.18 -9.09
C GLU A 70 -8.11 -4.63 -10.42
N ARG A 71 -8.51 -5.49 -11.38
CA ARG A 71 -9.18 -5.06 -12.61
C ARG A 71 -10.53 -4.40 -12.36
N ARG A 72 -11.36 -4.95 -11.45
CA ARG A 72 -12.66 -4.36 -11.09
C ARG A 72 -12.52 -3.00 -10.41
N PHE A 73 -11.57 -2.86 -9.49
CA PHE A 73 -11.43 -1.66 -8.66
C PHE A 73 -10.63 -0.55 -9.34
N PHE A 74 -9.60 -0.92 -10.09
CA PHE A 74 -8.66 0.06 -10.66
C PHE A 74 -8.83 0.17 -12.18
N GLY A 75 -9.38 -0.85 -12.85
CA GLY A 75 -9.53 -0.90 -14.31
C GLY A 75 -8.49 -1.79 -15.02
N GLU A 76 -8.63 -1.96 -16.33
CA GLU A 76 -7.68 -2.71 -17.17
C GLU A 76 -6.34 -1.97 -17.33
N GLU A 77 -5.33 -2.61 -17.95
CA GLU A 77 -3.91 -2.20 -18.06
C GLU A 77 -3.64 -0.72 -18.41
N LYS A 78 -4.64 0.01 -18.93
CA LYS A 78 -4.66 1.47 -19.09
C LYS A 78 -4.42 2.26 -17.80
N LEU A 79 -4.42 1.63 -16.63
CA LEU A 79 -3.94 2.24 -15.38
C LEU A 79 -2.50 2.72 -15.43
N LYS A 80 -1.67 2.14 -16.31
CA LYS A 80 -0.28 2.58 -16.51
C LYS A 80 -0.16 3.77 -17.48
N GLU A 81 -1.26 4.19 -18.12
CA GLU A 81 -1.31 5.39 -18.95
C GLU A 81 -1.33 6.61 -18.03
N LEU A 82 -0.14 7.08 -17.69
CA LEU A 82 0.03 8.33 -17.01
C LEU A 82 -0.17 9.49 -17.99
N PRO A 83 -0.70 10.62 -17.49
CA PRO A 83 -0.79 11.85 -18.28
C PRO A 83 0.56 12.20 -18.93
N SER A 84 0.56 12.57 -20.21
CA SER A 84 1.78 12.81 -20.98
C SER A 84 2.62 13.99 -20.46
N ASP A 85 2.00 14.89 -19.71
CA ASP A 85 2.59 16.05 -19.07
C ASP A 85 3.20 15.76 -17.69
N LEU A 86 2.91 14.59 -17.09
CA LEU A 86 3.50 14.18 -15.82
C LEU A 86 4.95 13.70 -16.04
N PRO A 87 5.96 14.30 -15.38
CA PRO A 87 7.32 13.77 -15.39
C PRO A 87 7.38 12.41 -14.70
N VAL A 88 7.90 11.41 -15.43
CA VAL A 88 8.01 10.02 -14.93
C VAL A 88 9.44 9.51 -15.10
N LEU A 89 10.02 9.00 -14.00
CA LEU A 89 11.27 8.25 -14.01
C LEU A 89 11.00 6.77 -13.76
N LYS A 90 11.36 5.90 -14.71
CA LYS A 90 11.31 4.45 -14.51
C LYS A 90 12.66 3.93 -14.04
N VAL A 91 12.64 3.05 -13.05
CA VAL A 91 13.85 2.47 -12.43
C VAL A 91 13.68 0.98 -12.15
N SER A 92 14.80 0.27 -12.17
CA SER A 92 14.90 -1.09 -11.62
C SER A 92 15.16 -1.08 -10.11
N LEU A 93 15.04 -2.24 -9.46
CA LEU A 93 15.45 -2.41 -8.06
C LEU A 93 16.90 -1.96 -7.79
N ALA A 94 17.81 -2.22 -8.73
CA ALA A 94 19.21 -1.83 -8.61
C ALA A 94 19.41 -0.30 -8.68
N GLU A 95 18.52 0.41 -9.35
CA GLU A 95 18.58 1.86 -9.53
C GLU A 95 17.78 2.64 -8.48
N LEU A 96 16.83 2.01 -7.77
CA LEU A 96 15.92 2.69 -6.84
C LEU A 96 16.64 3.60 -5.84
N ASN A 97 17.78 3.15 -5.32
CA ASN A 97 18.59 3.86 -4.33
C ASN A 97 19.84 4.54 -4.93
N SER A 98 19.83 4.81 -6.24
CA SER A 98 20.96 5.45 -6.93
C SER A 98 20.93 6.98 -6.84
N ASP A 99 22.09 7.61 -7.07
CA ASP A 99 22.21 9.07 -7.19
C ASP A 99 21.30 9.64 -8.30
N LYS A 100 21.06 8.88 -9.37
CA LYS A 100 20.10 9.25 -10.43
C LYS A 100 18.69 9.49 -9.86
N VAL A 101 18.21 8.65 -8.94
CA VAL A 101 16.89 8.84 -8.31
C VAL A 101 16.91 10.04 -7.37
N LYS A 102 17.97 10.17 -6.56
CA LYS A 102 18.16 11.30 -5.65
C LYS A 102 18.13 12.63 -6.40
N GLU A 103 18.99 12.80 -7.40
CA GLU A 103 19.08 14.02 -8.21
C GLU A 103 17.76 14.33 -8.91
N TRP A 104 17.11 13.31 -9.48
CA TRP A 104 15.83 13.48 -10.15
C TRP A 104 14.71 13.92 -9.21
N VAL A 105 14.57 13.28 -8.03
CA VAL A 105 13.56 13.66 -7.04
C VAL A 105 13.79 15.09 -6.56
N LEU A 106 15.04 15.46 -6.23
CA LEU A 106 15.38 16.79 -5.74
C LEU A 106 15.21 17.89 -6.78
N SER A 107 15.44 17.60 -8.07
CA SER A 107 15.23 18.56 -9.15
C SER A 107 13.77 19.05 -9.26
N HIS A 108 12.80 18.28 -8.74
CA HIS A 108 11.39 18.63 -8.71
C HIS A 108 10.98 19.41 -7.45
N GLN A 109 11.93 19.72 -6.55
CA GLN A 109 11.73 20.53 -5.34
C GLN A 109 10.47 20.10 -4.53
N PRO A 110 10.40 18.84 -4.07
CA PRO A 110 9.24 18.33 -3.35
C PRO A 110 9.07 18.98 -1.98
N ASP A 111 7.84 19.36 -1.63
CA ASP A 111 7.44 19.65 -0.26
C ASP A 111 7.16 18.34 0.51
N HIS A 112 6.71 17.33 -0.22
CA HIS A 112 6.43 15.99 0.29
C HIS A 112 7.00 14.92 -0.64
N VAL A 113 7.57 13.89 -0.03
CA VAL A 113 7.89 12.64 -0.72
C VAL A 113 7.01 11.52 -0.17
N LEU A 114 6.34 10.81 -1.08
CA LEU A 114 5.58 9.62 -0.76
C LEU A 114 6.26 8.38 -1.32
N THR A 115 6.17 7.26 -0.61
CA THR A 115 6.49 5.94 -1.15
C THR A 115 5.29 5.01 -1.05
N TYR A 116 5.07 4.17 -2.06
CA TYR A 116 4.08 3.11 -2.00
C TYR A 116 4.46 1.89 -2.85
N GLY A 117 4.72 0.77 -2.18
CA GLY A 117 4.98 -0.50 -2.87
C GLY A 117 6.33 -0.59 -3.59
N VAL A 118 7.27 0.28 -3.23
CA VAL A 118 8.68 0.19 -3.64
C VAL A 118 9.49 -0.64 -2.63
N HIS A 119 10.67 -1.12 -3.03
CA HIS A 119 11.62 -1.68 -2.08
C HIS A 119 12.13 -0.63 -1.08
N LYS A 120 12.81 -1.09 -0.02
CA LYS A 120 13.32 -0.24 1.05
C LYS A 120 14.20 0.89 0.49
N ILE A 121 13.85 2.13 0.84
CA ILE A 121 14.68 3.31 0.59
C ILE A 121 15.89 3.28 1.52
N SER A 122 17.09 3.48 0.96
CA SER A 122 18.35 3.53 1.70
C SER A 122 18.40 4.75 2.61
N ASP A 123 19.17 4.66 3.69
CA ASP A 123 19.34 5.79 4.61
C ASP A 123 19.95 7.01 3.90
N GLU A 124 20.80 6.79 2.90
CA GLU A 124 21.39 7.84 2.07
C GLU A 124 20.33 8.58 1.24
N LEU A 125 19.49 7.86 0.50
CA LEU A 125 18.42 8.49 -0.29
C LEU A 125 17.39 9.15 0.64
N LEU A 126 16.99 8.47 1.71
CA LEU A 126 16.04 8.98 2.70
C LEU A 126 16.52 10.29 3.34
N SER A 127 17.82 10.41 3.65
CA SER A 127 18.38 11.62 4.26
C SER A 127 18.29 12.87 3.38
N SER A 128 18.07 12.68 2.08
CA SER A 128 17.90 13.78 1.12
C SER A 128 16.46 14.27 0.98
N PHE A 129 15.48 13.48 1.44
CA PHE A 129 14.07 13.82 1.30
C PHE A 129 13.62 14.94 2.26
N PRO A 130 12.56 15.69 1.95
CA PRO A 130 12.02 16.72 2.84
C PRO A 130 11.54 16.13 4.18
N LYS A 131 11.38 17.00 5.18
CA LYS A 131 10.85 16.63 6.52
C LYS A 131 9.60 15.75 6.43
N TYR A 132 8.71 16.08 5.49
CA TYR A 132 7.48 15.33 5.26
C TYR A 132 7.68 14.26 4.19
N SER A 133 8.23 13.14 4.65
CA SER A 133 8.44 11.97 3.81
C SER A 133 7.72 10.78 4.42
N TRP A 134 6.69 10.29 3.74
CA TRP A 134 5.79 9.26 4.26
C TRP A 134 5.75 8.03 3.36
N ASN A 135 5.48 6.89 3.98
CA ASN A 135 5.18 5.65 3.28
C ASN A 135 3.70 5.32 3.46
N ILE A 136 3.07 4.89 2.38
CA ILE A 136 1.75 4.26 2.40
C ILE A 136 2.00 2.75 2.48
N HIS A 137 1.78 2.18 3.66
CA HIS A 137 2.02 0.77 3.92
C HIS A 137 0.74 -0.05 3.85
N GLY A 138 0.82 -1.22 3.23
CA GLY A 138 -0.29 -2.16 3.04
C GLY A 138 -0.61 -3.01 4.26
N GLY A 139 -0.75 -2.43 5.44
CA GLY A 139 -1.06 -3.15 6.67
C GLY A 139 -1.17 -2.20 7.85
N LEU A 140 -1.93 -2.56 8.88
CA LEU A 140 -2.05 -1.75 10.09
C LEU A 140 -0.80 -1.91 10.97
N SER A 141 0.12 -0.95 10.90
CA SER A 141 1.27 -0.88 11.80
C SER A 141 0.86 -0.55 13.24
N PRO A 142 1.53 -1.09 14.27
CA PRO A 142 2.68 -1.99 14.20
C PRO A 142 2.33 -3.48 13.98
N TRP A 143 1.04 -3.84 13.90
CA TRP A 143 0.60 -5.25 13.98
C TRP A 143 0.83 -6.07 12.72
N TYR A 144 0.82 -5.43 11.55
CA TYR A 144 1.02 -6.08 10.25
C TYR A 144 2.06 -5.30 9.43
N ARG A 145 3.34 -5.39 9.82
CA ARG A 145 4.49 -4.80 9.10
C ARG A 145 5.11 -5.78 8.11
N GLY A 146 5.80 -5.27 7.10
CA GLY A 146 6.56 -6.06 6.14
C GLY A 146 5.74 -6.51 4.92
N ASN A 147 5.79 -7.80 4.59
CA ASN A 147 5.32 -8.32 3.32
C ASN A 147 3.92 -8.97 3.42
N ILE A 148 3.13 -8.83 2.34
CA ILE A 148 1.86 -9.56 2.14
C ILE A 148 0.86 -9.27 3.28
N THR A 149 0.88 -8.03 3.76
CA THR A 149 0.27 -7.61 5.03
C THR A 149 -1.25 -7.45 5.01
N LEU A 150 -1.87 -7.37 3.83
CA LEU A 150 -3.34 -7.44 3.69
C LEU A 150 -3.90 -8.88 3.71
N PHE A 151 -3.05 -9.90 3.55
CA PHE A 151 -3.45 -11.31 3.64
C PHE A 151 -3.47 -11.82 5.08
N TRP A 152 -2.50 -11.43 5.90
CA TRP A 152 -2.36 -11.94 7.27
C TRP A 152 -3.58 -11.72 8.17
N PRO A 153 -4.30 -10.59 8.11
CA PRO A 153 -5.56 -10.41 8.83
C PRO A 153 -6.59 -11.50 8.49
N PHE A 154 -6.71 -11.88 7.21
CA PHE A 154 -7.63 -12.95 6.80
C PHE A 154 -7.19 -14.32 7.29
N TYR A 155 -5.90 -14.64 7.18
CA TYR A 155 -5.35 -15.88 7.73
C TYR A 155 -5.58 -16.01 9.25
N MET A 156 -5.55 -14.87 9.96
CA MET A 156 -5.78 -14.79 11.40
C MET A 156 -7.25 -14.56 11.80
N LEU A 157 -8.18 -14.64 10.85
CA LEU A 157 -9.63 -14.42 11.06
C LEU A 157 -9.96 -13.05 11.68
N ARG A 158 -9.27 -12.02 11.20
CA ARG A 158 -9.46 -10.61 11.57
C ARG A 158 -9.66 -9.73 10.32
N PRO A 159 -10.69 -9.95 9.50
CA PRO A 159 -10.87 -9.21 8.24
C PRO A 159 -10.97 -7.69 8.46
N ASN A 160 -11.53 -7.24 9.58
CA ASN A 160 -11.60 -5.83 10.00
C ASN A 160 -10.24 -5.21 10.41
N TRP A 161 -9.14 -5.97 10.37
CA TRP A 161 -7.78 -5.46 10.53
C TRP A 161 -7.04 -5.31 9.20
N ALA A 162 -7.67 -5.65 8.07
CA ALA A 162 -7.12 -5.37 6.75
C ALA A 162 -7.31 -3.88 6.44
N GLY A 163 -6.21 -3.13 6.47
CA GLY A 163 -6.18 -1.70 6.23
C GLY A 163 -4.77 -1.23 5.91
N MET A 164 -4.62 0.08 5.75
CA MET A 164 -3.39 0.74 5.35
C MET A 164 -2.89 1.68 6.45
N THR A 165 -1.57 1.90 6.50
CA THR A 165 -0.96 2.88 7.39
C THR A 165 -0.21 3.92 6.57
N ILE A 166 -0.49 5.21 6.82
CA ILE A 166 0.38 6.31 6.42
C ILE A 166 1.32 6.59 7.59
N HIS A 167 2.62 6.46 7.40
CA HIS A 167 3.61 6.71 8.45
C HIS A 167 4.85 7.41 7.90
N TYR A 168 5.63 8.03 8.78
CA TYR A 168 6.92 8.60 8.40
C TYR A 168 7.88 7.54 7.87
N LEU A 169 8.62 7.89 6.82
CA LEU A 169 9.76 7.11 6.36
C LEU A 169 10.88 7.20 7.40
N THR A 170 11.44 6.06 7.75
CA THR A 170 12.58 5.94 8.66
C THR A 170 13.46 4.78 8.20
N ALA A 171 14.67 4.67 8.74
CA ALA A 171 15.55 3.52 8.51
C ALA A 171 14.92 2.18 8.94
N GLN A 172 13.96 2.22 9.87
CA GLN A 172 13.23 1.04 10.34
C GLN A 172 12.06 0.70 9.40
N LEU A 173 12.00 -0.56 8.96
CA LEU A 173 10.94 -1.04 8.08
C LEU A 173 9.57 -0.91 8.76
N ASP A 174 8.69 -0.13 8.12
CA ASP A 174 7.34 0.22 8.57
C ASP A 174 7.27 0.70 10.03
N GLY A 175 8.36 1.26 10.56
CA GLY A 175 8.54 1.57 11.99
C GLY A 175 8.44 3.05 12.34
N GLY A 176 8.21 3.93 11.36
CA GLY A 176 8.09 5.37 11.60
C GLY A 176 6.81 5.76 12.33
N ALA A 177 6.76 6.99 12.84
CA ALA A 177 5.56 7.49 13.52
C ALA A 177 4.34 7.45 12.58
N ILE A 178 3.22 6.92 13.08
CA ILE A 178 1.98 6.77 12.31
C ILE A 178 1.31 8.11 12.17
N VAL A 179 1.04 8.53 10.94
CA VAL A 179 0.21 9.71 10.65
C VAL A 179 -1.26 9.31 10.69
N HIS A 180 -1.63 8.21 10.03
CA HIS A 180 -3.02 7.79 9.88
C HIS A 180 -3.13 6.28 9.63
N HIS A 181 -4.16 5.67 10.21
CA HIS A 181 -4.66 4.35 9.84
C HIS A 181 -5.95 4.48 9.06
N SER A 182 -5.96 3.84 7.90
CA SER A 182 -7.08 3.81 6.96
C SER A 182 -7.63 2.39 6.89
N VAL A 183 -8.91 2.22 7.21
CA VAL A 183 -9.58 0.90 7.20
C VAL A 183 -10.84 1.04 6.34
N PRO A 184 -11.04 0.18 5.33
CA PRO A 184 -12.24 0.23 4.50
C PRO A 184 -13.47 -0.32 5.24
N GLU A 185 -14.64 0.07 4.77
CA GLU A 185 -15.88 -0.64 5.09
C GLU A 185 -15.88 -2.03 4.44
N LEU A 186 -16.31 -3.03 5.21
CA LEU A 186 -16.44 -4.41 4.75
C LEU A 186 -17.86 -4.64 4.22
N HIS A 187 -17.97 -5.21 3.02
CA HIS A 187 -19.26 -5.54 2.42
C HIS A 187 -19.44 -7.05 2.30
N ARG A 188 -20.70 -7.50 2.42
CA ARG A 188 -21.06 -8.89 2.12
C ARG A 188 -20.65 -9.24 0.70
N GLY A 189 -20.02 -10.40 0.54
CA GLY A 189 -19.44 -10.91 -0.70
C GLY A 189 -17.99 -10.48 -0.95
N ASP A 190 -17.40 -9.60 -0.11
CA ASP A 190 -16.00 -9.23 -0.26
C ASP A 190 -15.08 -10.43 0.07
N GLY A 191 -14.18 -10.75 -0.86
CA GLY A 191 -13.06 -11.65 -0.60
C GLY A 191 -11.82 -10.91 -0.07
N VAL A 192 -10.76 -11.66 0.21
CA VAL A 192 -9.47 -11.09 0.67
C VAL A 192 -8.94 -9.97 -0.23
N HIS A 193 -9.07 -10.12 -1.55
CA HIS A 193 -8.57 -9.14 -2.51
C HIS A 193 -9.52 -7.97 -2.72
N ASP A 194 -10.83 -8.15 -2.50
CA ASP A 194 -11.80 -7.05 -2.53
C ASP A 194 -11.54 -6.08 -1.39
N VAL A 195 -11.37 -6.60 -0.17
CA VAL A 195 -11.02 -5.78 0.99
C VAL A 195 -9.66 -5.12 0.81
N ALA A 196 -8.67 -5.84 0.26
CA ALA A 196 -7.38 -5.25 -0.08
C ALA A 196 -7.51 -4.07 -1.06
N CYS A 197 -8.32 -4.22 -2.11
CA CYS A 197 -8.56 -3.14 -3.06
C CYS A 197 -9.32 -1.96 -2.45
N ARG A 198 -10.34 -2.23 -1.63
CA ARG A 198 -11.06 -1.17 -0.88
C ARG A 198 -10.13 -0.41 0.06
N ALA A 199 -9.20 -1.10 0.74
CA ALA A 199 -8.22 -0.46 1.61
C ALA A 199 -7.33 0.52 0.82
N VAL A 200 -6.95 0.17 -0.42
CA VAL A 200 -6.22 1.07 -1.32
C VAL A 200 -7.07 2.26 -1.76
N VAL A 201 -8.36 2.03 -2.09
CA VAL A 201 -9.29 3.13 -2.44
C VAL A 201 -9.44 4.09 -1.27
N GLN A 202 -9.70 3.58 -0.07
CA GLN A 202 -9.87 4.39 1.14
C GLN A 202 -8.61 5.21 1.45
N VAL A 203 -7.43 4.59 1.45
CA VAL A 203 -6.19 5.35 1.76
C VAL A 203 -5.85 6.37 0.67
N ALA A 204 -6.27 6.14 -0.58
CA ALA A 204 -6.10 7.12 -1.65
C ALA A 204 -6.95 8.38 -1.41
N ASP A 205 -8.19 8.20 -0.94
CA ASP A 205 -9.05 9.32 -0.56
C ASP A 205 -8.54 10.02 0.72
N ASP A 206 -8.06 9.26 1.69
CA ASP A 206 -7.52 9.80 2.95
C ASP A 206 -6.22 10.60 2.71
N ILE A 207 -5.28 10.08 1.92
CA ILE A 207 -4.00 10.78 1.65
C ILE A 207 -4.21 12.07 0.87
N VAL A 208 -5.19 12.13 -0.04
CA VAL A 208 -5.56 13.37 -0.73
C VAL A 208 -6.00 14.44 0.27
N GLN A 209 -6.91 14.10 1.19
CA GLN A 209 -7.41 15.03 2.21
C GLN A 209 -6.30 15.48 3.16
N ILE A 210 -5.45 14.55 3.61
CA ILE A 210 -4.33 14.84 4.49
C ILE A 210 -3.33 15.79 3.80
N LEU A 211 -3.01 15.56 2.52
CA LEU A 211 -2.09 16.41 1.76
C LEU A 211 -2.69 17.79 1.45
N GLN A 212 -4.00 17.89 1.20
CA GLN A 212 -4.66 19.19 1.06
C GLN A 212 -4.56 20.01 2.35
N GLN A 213 -4.81 19.39 3.50
CA GLN A 213 -4.62 20.05 4.80
C GLN A 213 -3.14 20.40 5.07
N ARG A 214 -2.19 19.58 4.60
CA ARG A 214 -0.76 19.92 4.61
C ARG A 214 -0.46 21.16 3.77
N ALA A 215 -1.03 21.27 2.58
CA ALA A 215 -0.86 22.44 1.71
C ALA A 215 -1.42 23.73 2.36
N GLU A 216 -2.43 23.59 3.21
CA GLU A 216 -2.99 24.67 4.03
C GLU A 216 -2.15 25.00 5.29
N GLY A 217 -1.18 24.15 5.62
CA GLY A 217 -0.24 24.34 6.73
C GLY A 217 -0.56 23.55 8.01
N ARG A 218 -1.54 22.64 8.00
CA ARG A 218 -1.80 21.75 9.14
C ARG A 218 -0.60 20.82 9.34
N GLU A 219 -0.02 20.78 10.53
CA GLU A 219 1.10 19.86 10.84
C GLU A 219 0.57 18.49 11.28
N PHE A 220 1.31 17.42 10.95
CA PHE A 220 0.98 16.04 11.34
C PHE A 220 2.19 15.40 12.03
N PRO A 221 2.37 15.58 13.34
CA PRO A 221 3.58 15.11 14.05
C PRO A 221 3.72 13.58 14.07
N GLY A 222 2.62 12.85 13.82
CA GLY A 222 2.56 11.39 13.90
C GLY A 222 2.54 10.86 15.33
N THR A 223 2.19 9.58 15.46
CA THR A 223 2.12 8.85 16.73
C THR A 223 3.21 7.78 16.74
N THR A 224 4.11 7.82 17.72
CA THR A 224 5.16 6.81 17.86
C THR A 224 4.55 5.43 18.07
N GLN A 225 5.04 4.44 17.32
CA GLN A 225 4.66 3.04 17.49
C GLN A 225 5.25 2.52 18.82
N LYS A 226 4.38 2.26 19.81
CA LYS A 226 4.80 1.87 21.17
C LYS A 226 5.23 0.41 21.31
N SER A 227 4.84 -0.44 20.37
CA SER A 227 5.18 -1.87 20.36
C SER A 227 5.88 -2.23 19.06
N SER A 228 6.76 -3.23 19.10
CA SER A 228 7.32 -3.84 17.90
C SER A 228 6.26 -4.52 17.03
N GLY A 229 5.08 -4.84 17.57
CA GLY A 229 4.02 -5.54 16.85
C GLY A 229 4.52 -6.80 16.15
N LYS A 230 4.15 -7.03 14.89
CA LYS A 230 4.66 -8.17 14.12
C LYS A 230 5.17 -7.74 12.74
N LEU A 231 6.41 -8.14 12.46
CA LEU A 231 7.05 -8.01 11.16
C LEU A 231 6.92 -9.35 10.44
N PHE A 232 6.25 -9.37 9.30
CA PHE A 232 6.17 -10.52 8.41
C PHE A 232 7.17 -10.32 7.27
N ILE A 233 8.07 -11.26 7.08
CA ILE A 233 9.02 -11.26 5.97
C ILE A 233 8.56 -12.21 4.86
N GLY A 234 9.15 -12.10 3.67
CA GLY A 234 8.74 -12.92 2.52
C GLY A 234 8.75 -14.44 2.79
N THR A 235 9.67 -14.92 3.61
CA THR A 235 9.77 -16.35 3.99
C THR A 235 8.71 -16.80 4.98
N ASP A 236 7.96 -15.90 5.60
CA ASP A 236 6.84 -16.29 6.46
C ASP A 236 5.65 -16.78 5.62
N TRP A 237 5.49 -16.30 4.40
CA TRP A 237 4.36 -16.68 3.54
C TRP A 237 4.64 -17.96 2.76
N HIS A 238 3.66 -18.87 2.78
CA HIS A 238 3.71 -20.16 2.10
C HIS A 238 2.35 -20.44 1.45
N PRO A 239 2.29 -21.10 0.27
CA PRO A 239 1.03 -21.42 -0.40
C PRO A 239 0.03 -22.22 0.45
N GLN A 240 0.51 -23.00 1.43
CA GLN A 240 -0.32 -23.75 2.36
C GLN A 240 -1.20 -22.85 3.25
N HIS A 241 -0.81 -21.61 3.52
CA HIS A 241 -1.63 -20.66 4.27
C HIS A 241 -2.94 -20.33 3.56
N LEU A 242 -2.97 -20.47 2.23
CA LEU A 242 -4.17 -20.25 1.44
C LEU A 242 -5.27 -21.28 1.73
N ARG A 243 -4.94 -22.41 2.36
CA ARG A 243 -5.95 -23.41 2.74
C ARG A 243 -6.97 -22.88 3.73
N VAL A 244 -6.54 -22.00 4.64
CA VAL A 244 -7.47 -21.33 5.56
C VAL A 244 -8.47 -20.52 4.74
N VAL A 245 -7.98 -19.61 3.90
CA VAL A 245 -8.83 -18.70 3.12
C VAL A 245 -9.73 -19.47 2.15
N TYR A 246 -9.21 -20.42 1.37
CA TYR A 246 -9.97 -21.02 0.27
C TYR A 246 -10.58 -22.40 0.56
N ASN A 247 -9.97 -23.24 1.39
CA ASN A 247 -10.53 -24.56 1.67
C ASN A 247 -11.46 -24.57 2.88
N LEU A 248 -11.13 -23.83 3.94
CA LEU A 248 -11.99 -23.76 5.13
C LEU A 248 -13.14 -22.78 4.91
N TYR A 249 -12.84 -21.61 4.35
CA TYR A 249 -13.79 -20.51 4.24
C TYR A 249 -14.23 -20.24 2.79
N ASN A 250 -13.62 -20.85 1.77
CA ASN A 250 -13.96 -20.55 0.38
C ASN A 250 -14.00 -19.04 0.04
N ASN A 251 -13.16 -18.25 0.72
CA ASN A 251 -13.08 -16.78 0.64
C ASN A 251 -14.28 -16.01 1.24
N ASP A 252 -15.13 -16.64 2.07
CA ASP A 252 -16.32 -16.05 2.71
C ASP A 252 -16.08 -15.40 4.10
N ILE A 253 -14.81 -15.18 4.48
CA ILE A 253 -14.41 -14.73 5.82
C ILE A 253 -15.10 -13.41 6.22
N VAL A 254 -15.32 -12.49 5.28
CA VAL A 254 -16.02 -11.24 5.55
C VAL A 254 -17.48 -11.49 5.93
N ASP A 255 -18.19 -12.33 5.18
CA ASP A 255 -19.60 -12.66 5.45
C ASP A 255 -19.75 -13.26 6.84
N ARG A 256 -18.87 -14.21 7.20
CA ARG A 256 -18.87 -14.83 8.53
C ARG A 256 -18.55 -13.86 9.66
N TYR A 257 -17.69 -12.87 9.40
CA TYR A 257 -17.43 -11.81 10.37
C TYR A 257 -18.66 -10.90 10.55
N LEU A 258 -19.33 -10.54 9.45
CA LEU A 258 -20.55 -9.73 9.48
C LEU A 258 -21.74 -10.48 10.10
N ASP A 259 -21.76 -11.81 9.99
CA ASP A 259 -22.75 -12.70 10.61
C ASP A 259 -22.39 -13.07 12.07
N GLU A 260 -21.34 -12.45 12.63
CA GLU A 260 -20.85 -12.66 14.00
C GLU A 260 -20.35 -14.10 14.32
N GLU A 261 -20.16 -14.94 13.30
CA GLU A 261 -19.55 -16.27 13.44
C GLU A 261 -18.04 -16.19 13.73
N ILE A 262 -17.39 -15.15 13.21
CA ILE A 262 -15.98 -14.83 13.48
C ILE A 262 -15.92 -13.59 14.38
N ILE A 263 -15.43 -13.78 15.61
CA ILE A 263 -15.26 -12.68 16.56
C ILE A 263 -13.88 -12.06 16.36
N SER A 264 -13.85 -10.80 15.91
CA SER A 264 -12.62 -10.01 15.82
C SER A 264 -12.83 -8.62 16.40
N PRO A 265 -12.15 -8.27 17.51
CA PRO A 265 -12.27 -6.94 18.12
C PRO A 265 -11.75 -5.86 17.16
N PRO A 266 -12.23 -4.62 17.25
CA PRO A 266 -11.75 -3.53 16.40
C PRO A 266 -10.26 -3.22 16.67
N PRO A 267 -9.48 -2.88 15.63
CA PRO A 267 -8.11 -2.44 15.81
C PRO A 267 -8.06 -1.08 16.54
N PRO A 268 -7.04 -0.81 17.38
CA PRO A 268 -6.87 0.50 17.99
C PRO A 268 -6.24 1.45 16.97
N LEU A 269 -7.08 2.19 16.25
CA LEU A 269 -6.66 3.05 15.14
C LEU A 269 -6.07 4.38 15.62
N VAL A 270 -5.17 4.94 14.81
CA VAL A 270 -4.68 6.31 14.92
C VAL A 270 -5.25 7.07 13.73
N THR A 271 -6.23 7.95 13.94
CA THR A 271 -6.88 8.71 12.85
C THR A 271 -6.69 10.21 13.02
N VAL A 272 -6.69 10.95 11.91
CA VAL A 272 -6.49 12.42 11.86
C VAL A 272 -7.55 13.13 11.00
N LEU A 273 -8.36 12.32 10.32
CA LEU A 273 -9.59 12.67 9.61
C LEU A 273 -10.77 12.24 10.49
#